data_AF-A0A7S0H4R5-F1
#
_entry.id   AF-A0A7S0H4R5-F1
#
_cell.length_a   1.000
_cell.length_b   1.000
_cell.length_c   1.000
_cell.angle_alpha   90.00
_cell.angle_beta   90.00
_cell.angle_gamma   90.00
#
_symmetry.space_group_name_H-M   'P 1'
#
loop_
_entity.id
_entity.type
_entity.pdbx_description
1 polymer ?
#
loop_
_entity_poly.entity_id
_entity_poly.type
_entity_poly.pdbx_seq_one_letter_code
_entity_poly.pdbx_strand_id
1 'polypeptide(L)'
;RLQRATMQANPVRAYGVASGVIGFLFLYTYLHAKPQLKGVSFSTVAGFFDHHTDASEMESFFAQAPDDPKFGLILPTFKDLHDKIEGLKANGNKVKVLYLLRHAEGYHNAKEKELNNKKLWWDVEGRKEDYIDADLNPAGIRQSEELSGRLGTAAELGIRFDHIITSPLRRAVRTAGIGFNLTEDRVSNMLAYYKALTQKKATAIELARETTGQLTCDKRLPSSKLSKIFPWVDYSDIEENDSMWKADYRETVPEKRARVKKFLEWLWGNEHLGIHDYIVISTHSGWINAILRELNVIDGSSKWKPANAQMMGLVIRMDPQDDSNDSKQNRDQEL
;
A
#
# COMPACT_ATOMS: atom_id res chain seq x y z
N ARG A 1 -67.85 -9.24 -34.69
CA ARG A 1 -66.80 -10.04 -34.02
C ARG A 1 -65.46 -9.34 -34.26
N LEU A 2 -65.02 -8.54 -33.29
CA LEU A 2 -63.70 -7.91 -33.27
C LEU A 2 -62.69 -8.97 -32.80
N GLN A 3 -61.75 -9.37 -33.66
CA GLN A 3 -60.54 -10.06 -33.24
C GLN A 3 -59.33 -9.20 -33.65
N ARG A 4 -58.60 -8.77 -32.61
CA ARG A 4 -57.37 -8.00 -32.66
C ARG A 4 -56.25 -8.86 -33.24
N ALA A 5 -55.53 -8.33 -34.22
CA ALA A 5 -54.21 -8.83 -34.59
C ALA A 5 -53.18 -8.31 -33.58
N THR A 6 -52.54 -9.21 -32.84
CA THR A 6 -51.35 -8.91 -32.02
C THR A 6 -50.10 -9.03 -32.87
N MET A 7 -49.49 -7.89 -33.22
CA MET A 7 -48.07 -7.83 -33.62
C MET A 7 -47.21 -7.85 -32.37
N GLN A 8 -46.38 -8.87 -32.19
CA GLN A 8 -45.28 -8.86 -31.22
C GLN A 8 -44.09 -8.12 -31.83
N ALA A 9 -43.74 -6.99 -31.24
CA ALA A 9 -42.48 -6.30 -31.49
C ALA A 9 -41.39 -6.83 -30.53
N ASN A 10 -40.29 -7.34 -31.09
CA ASN A 10 -39.06 -7.62 -30.36
C ASN A 10 -38.30 -6.31 -30.10
N PRO A 11 -37.97 -5.95 -28.84
CA PRO A 11 -37.04 -4.85 -28.60
C PRO A 11 -35.60 -5.38 -28.62
N VAL A 12 -34.83 -4.90 -29.60
CA VAL A 12 -33.37 -4.99 -29.61
C VAL A 12 -32.84 -4.22 -28.41
N ARG A 13 -32.18 -4.91 -27.46
CA ARG A 13 -31.44 -4.29 -26.36
C ARG A 13 -30.16 -3.64 -26.90
N ALA A 14 -30.15 -2.31 -26.93
CA ALA A 14 -28.91 -1.54 -27.06
C ALA A 14 -28.12 -1.64 -25.74
N TYR A 15 -26.96 -2.30 -25.76
CA TYR A 15 -26.05 -2.38 -24.62
C TYR A 15 -25.10 -1.17 -24.59
N GLY A 16 -25.31 -0.34 -23.57
CA GLY A 16 -24.33 0.33 -22.72
C GLY A 16 -22.98 0.78 -23.29
N VAL A 17 -22.87 2.07 -23.58
CA VAL A 17 -21.62 2.84 -23.57
C VAL A 17 -21.78 3.94 -22.52
N ALA A 18 -21.74 3.58 -21.23
CA ALA A 18 -21.87 4.58 -20.14
C ALA A 18 -21.08 4.24 -18.85
N SER A 19 -20.49 3.05 -18.75
CA SER A 19 -19.87 2.58 -17.50
C SER A 19 -18.46 3.12 -17.26
N GLY A 20 -17.76 3.59 -18.31
CA GLY A 20 -16.37 4.04 -18.22
C GLY A 20 -16.17 5.46 -17.69
N VAL A 21 -17.17 6.34 -17.85
CA VAL A 21 -17.07 7.77 -17.47
C VAL A 21 -17.42 7.98 -16.00
N ILE A 22 -18.32 7.15 -15.44
CA ILE A 22 -18.83 7.29 -14.07
C ILE A 22 -17.76 6.90 -13.02
N GLY A 23 -16.96 5.85 -13.29
CA GLY A 23 -15.88 5.45 -12.38
C GLY A 23 -14.72 6.45 -12.30
N PHE A 24 -14.44 7.18 -13.39
CA PHE A 24 -13.41 8.22 -13.42
C PHE A 24 -13.85 9.49 -12.66
N LEU A 25 -15.14 9.81 -12.69
CA LEU A 25 -15.73 10.97 -12.01
C LEU A 25 -15.78 10.79 -10.48
N PHE A 26 -15.85 9.54 -9.98
CA PHE A 26 -15.92 9.22 -8.55
C PHE A 26 -14.57 9.11 -7.85
N LEU A 27 -13.53 8.51 -8.45
CA LEU A 27 -12.16 8.64 -7.92
C LEU A 27 -11.70 10.12 -7.92
N TYR A 28 -12.17 10.91 -8.89
CA TYR A 28 -12.00 12.36 -8.91
C TYR A 28 -12.71 13.02 -7.72
N THR A 29 -13.97 12.72 -7.42
CA THR A 29 -14.67 13.27 -6.25
C THR A 29 -14.13 12.75 -4.90
N TYR A 30 -13.69 11.49 -4.81
CA TYR A 30 -13.07 10.89 -3.62
C TYR A 30 -11.76 11.61 -3.23
N LEU A 31 -10.93 11.94 -4.22
CA LEU A 31 -9.69 12.69 -4.01
C LEU A 31 -9.92 14.19 -3.84
N HIS A 32 -11.03 14.75 -4.32
CA HIS A 32 -11.34 16.19 -4.22
C HIS A 32 -12.26 16.56 -3.04
N ALA A 33 -12.86 15.59 -2.34
CA ALA A 33 -13.73 15.84 -1.19
C ALA A 33 -12.97 15.97 0.14
N LYS A 34 -11.73 15.46 0.25
CA LYS A 34 -10.85 15.68 1.40
C LYS A 34 -9.73 16.65 0.99
N PRO A 35 -9.33 17.62 1.83
CA PRO A 35 -8.33 18.61 1.46
C PRO A 35 -7.01 17.91 1.13
N GLN A 36 -6.63 17.90 -0.15
CA GLN A 36 -5.29 17.53 -0.56
C GLN A 36 -4.37 18.69 -0.27
N LEU A 37 -3.25 18.40 0.39
CA LEU A 37 -2.19 19.39 0.59
C LEU A 37 -1.60 19.71 -0.79
N LYS A 38 -1.80 20.95 -1.23
CA LYS A 38 -1.17 21.49 -2.45
C LYS A 38 0.05 22.32 -2.06
N GLY A 39 1.04 22.36 -2.94
CA GLY A 39 2.27 23.12 -2.69
C GLY A 39 3.11 22.51 -1.57
N VAL A 40 3.17 21.18 -1.50
CA VAL A 40 4.06 20.44 -0.58
C VAL A 40 4.91 19.44 -1.34
N SER A 41 6.11 19.20 -0.84
CA SER A 41 7.02 18.15 -1.28
C SER A 41 7.35 17.20 -0.13
N PHE A 42 7.69 15.96 -0.47
CA PHE A 42 8.07 14.94 0.49
C PHE A 42 9.47 14.42 0.17
N SER A 43 10.28 14.22 1.20
CA SER A 43 11.62 13.64 1.08
C SER A 43 11.89 12.68 2.23
N THR A 44 12.81 11.73 2.05
CA THR A 44 13.33 10.98 3.20
C THR A 44 14.29 11.81 4.03
N VAL A 45 14.43 11.42 5.31
CA VAL A 45 15.48 11.90 6.22
C VAL A 45 16.45 10.75 6.46
N ALA A 46 17.69 10.91 6.02
CA ALA A 46 18.75 9.92 6.18
C ALA A 46 19.20 9.75 7.64
N GLY A 47 19.93 8.68 7.93
CA GLY A 47 20.55 8.45 9.25
C GLY A 47 19.68 7.72 10.28
N PHE A 48 18.53 7.19 9.87
CA PHE A 48 17.58 6.48 10.75
C PHE A 48 17.45 5.01 10.39
N PHE A 49 17.08 4.74 9.15
CA PHE A 49 16.95 3.40 8.58
C PHE A 49 17.88 3.24 7.39
N ASP A 50 18.33 2.03 7.14
CA ASP A 50 19.18 1.73 5.99
C ASP A 50 18.36 1.74 4.71
N HIS A 51 18.58 2.78 3.91
CA HIS A 51 18.01 2.92 2.59
C HIS A 51 19.07 3.55 1.68
N HIS A 52 19.33 2.92 0.55
CA HIS A 52 20.39 3.29 -0.39
C HIS A 52 19.79 3.74 -1.71
N THR A 53 20.48 4.65 -2.39
CA THR A 53 20.18 5.05 -3.77
C THR A 53 20.26 3.88 -4.74
N ASP A 54 21.10 2.90 -4.43
CA ASP A 54 21.23 1.65 -5.15
C ASP A 54 20.33 0.55 -4.53
N ALA A 55 19.42 0.01 -5.35
CA ALA A 55 18.53 -1.07 -4.96
C ALA A 55 19.27 -2.37 -4.57
N SER A 56 20.45 -2.62 -5.15
CA SER A 56 21.26 -3.81 -4.86
C SER A 56 21.92 -3.75 -3.49
N GLU A 57 22.29 -2.55 -3.03
CA GLU A 57 22.83 -2.34 -1.69
C GLU A 57 21.74 -2.57 -0.63
N MET A 58 20.52 -2.07 -0.87
CA MET A 58 19.37 -2.40 0.00
C MET A 58 19.08 -3.91 0.01
N GLU A 59 19.10 -4.56 -1.15
CA GLU A 59 18.91 -6.02 -1.22
C GLU A 59 19.96 -6.77 -0.40
N SER A 60 21.24 -6.39 -0.54
CA SER A 60 22.35 -6.96 0.21
C SER A 60 22.21 -6.75 1.72
N PHE A 61 21.87 -5.54 2.17
CA PHE A 61 21.70 -5.24 3.58
C PHE A 61 20.61 -6.12 4.21
N PHE A 62 19.43 -6.16 3.60
CA PHE A 62 18.33 -6.95 4.15
C PHE A 62 18.55 -8.46 4.00
N ALA A 63 19.36 -8.90 3.04
CA ALA A 63 19.74 -10.31 2.91
C ALA A 63 20.71 -10.77 4.01
N GLN A 64 21.51 -9.87 4.58
CA GLN A 64 22.45 -10.21 5.67
C GLN A 64 21.72 -10.48 7.00
N ALA A 65 20.60 -9.81 7.24
CA ALA A 65 19.82 -9.96 8.45
C ALA A 65 18.30 -9.98 8.17
N PRO A 66 17.79 -11.02 7.47
CA PRO A 66 16.38 -11.10 7.06
C PRO A 66 15.42 -11.13 8.26
N ASP A 67 15.91 -11.60 9.40
CA ASP A 67 15.15 -11.74 10.64
C ASP A 67 15.39 -10.61 11.65
N ASP A 68 16.07 -9.52 11.25
CA ASP A 68 16.34 -8.39 12.14
C ASP A 68 15.04 -7.75 12.65
N PRO A 69 14.75 -7.77 13.98
CA PRO A 69 13.57 -7.15 14.55
C PRO A 69 13.62 -5.61 14.50
N LYS A 70 14.74 -5.02 14.08
CA LYS A 70 14.88 -3.57 13.91
C LYS A 70 14.36 -3.05 12.57
N PHE A 71 13.99 -3.93 11.64
CA PHE A 71 13.39 -3.58 10.35
C PHE A 71 14.18 -2.50 9.58
N GLY A 72 15.51 -2.65 9.61
CA GLY A 72 16.47 -1.76 8.97
C GLY A 72 16.87 -0.53 9.78
N LEU A 73 16.50 -0.41 11.06
CA LEU A 73 17.00 0.68 11.90
C LEU A 73 18.52 0.59 12.09
N ILE A 74 19.23 1.63 11.68
CA ILE A 74 20.69 1.76 11.84
C ILE A 74 21.11 2.44 13.14
N LEU A 75 20.16 3.09 13.81
CA LEU A 75 20.38 3.61 15.17
C LEU A 75 20.50 2.46 16.17
N PRO A 76 21.22 2.66 17.30
CA PRO A 76 21.44 1.59 18.28
C PRO A 76 20.14 1.05 18.87
N THR A 77 19.15 1.92 19.15
CA THR A 77 17.88 1.53 19.76
C THR A 77 16.69 2.27 19.16
N PHE A 78 15.48 1.73 19.34
CA PHE A 78 14.24 2.47 19.04
C PHE A 78 14.09 3.71 19.93
N LYS A 79 14.67 3.73 21.13
CA LYS A 79 14.70 4.93 21.96
C LYS A 79 15.44 6.07 21.26
N ASP A 80 16.59 5.79 20.64
CA ASP A 80 17.35 6.78 19.87
C ASP A 80 16.56 7.29 18.66
N LEU A 81 15.80 6.41 17.99
CA LEU A 81 14.86 6.81 16.94
C LEU A 81 13.85 7.83 17.50
N HIS A 82 13.15 7.49 18.58
CA HIS A 82 12.11 8.35 19.13
C HIS A 82 12.67 9.70 19.57
N ASP A 83 13.77 9.72 20.32
CA ASP A 83 14.38 10.96 20.81
C ASP A 83 14.79 11.88 19.65
N LYS A 84 15.33 11.31 18.55
CA LYS A 84 15.67 12.08 17.35
C LYS A 84 14.43 12.58 16.59
N ILE A 85 13.36 11.79 16.49
CA ILE A 85 12.11 12.22 15.87
C ILE A 85 11.48 13.37 16.67
N GLU A 86 11.43 13.27 18.00
CA GLU A 86 10.96 14.36 18.87
C GLU A 86 11.82 15.61 18.71
N GLY A 87 13.15 15.47 18.64
CA GLY A 87 14.05 16.58 18.38
C GLY A 87 13.80 17.28 17.04
N LEU A 88 13.58 16.52 15.96
CA LEU A 88 13.22 17.08 14.65
C LEU A 88 11.90 17.86 14.73
N LYS A 89 10.89 17.31 15.40
CA LYS A 89 9.58 17.96 15.57
C LYS A 89 9.66 19.21 16.44
N ALA A 90 10.43 19.19 17.52
CA ALA A 90 10.68 20.35 18.37
C ALA A 90 11.34 21.51 17.60
N ASN A 91 12.16 21.19 16.60
CA ASN A 91 12.75 22.15 15.67
C ASN A 91 11.82 22.56 14.52
N GLY A 92 10.52 22.25 14.60
CA GLY A 92 9.50 22.66 13.63
C GLY A 92 9.36 21.75 12.40
N ASN A 93 10.16 20.69 12.26
CA ASN A 93 10.05 19.78 11.12
C ASN A 93 8.75 18.96 11.17
N LYS A 94 8.13 18.74 10.01
CA LYS A 94 6.95 17.89 9.87
C LYS A 94 7.38 16.50 9.40
N VAL A 95 7.72 15.64 10.36
CA VAL A 95 8.23 14.29 10.08
C VAL A 95 7.27 13.19 10.50
N LYS A 96 7.30 12.08 9.78
CA LYS A 96 6.62 10.82 10.12
C LYS A 96 7.58 9.64 9.91
N VAL A 97 7.43 8.59 10.70
CA VAL A 97 8.07 7.29 10.52
C VAL A 97 7.08 6.35 9.83
N LEU A 98 7.41 5.90 8.62
CA LEU A 98 6.61 4.91 7.89
C LEU A 98 7.29 3.54 7.94
N TYR A 99 6.54 2.51 8.33
CA TYR A 99 6.95 1.12 8.22
C TYR A 99 6.26 0.48 7.01
N LEU A 100 7.01 0.28 5.93
CA LEU A 100 6.52 -0.30 4.70
C LEU A 100 6.59 -1.83 4.79
N LEU A 101 5.44 -2.48 4.83
CA LEU A 101 5.31 -3.94 4.92
C LEU A 101 4.86 -4.51 3.57
N ARG A 102 5.70 -5.30 2.91
CA ARG A 102 5.29 -6.08 1.74
C ARG A 102 4.45 -7.27 2.19
N HIS A 103 3.34 -7.54 1.51
CA HIS A 103 2.55 -8.75 1.75
C HIS A 103 3.39 -10.05 1.63
N ALA A 104 2.94 -11.09 2.33
CA ALA A 104 3.52 -12.43 2.29
C ALA A 104 3.15 -13.19 1.00
N GLU A 105 3.63 -14.41 0.81
CA GLU A 105 3.35 -15.16 -0.43
C GLU A 105 1.85 -15.41 -0.65
N GLY A 106 1.33 -14.93 -1.78
CA GLY A 106 -0.01 -15.24 -2.26
C GLY A 106 -0.03 -16.41 -3.23
N TYR A 107 -1.20 -17.00 -3.45
CA TYR A 107 -1.39 -18.04 -4.48
C TYR A 107 -0.92 -17.60 -5.88
N HIS A 108 -1.11 -16.32 -6.23
CA HIS A 108 -0.63 -15.76 -7.49
C HIS A 108 0.91 -15.75 -7.59
N ASN A 109 1.64 -15.46 -6.49
CA ASN A 109 3.10 -15.47 -6.49
C ASN A 109 3.64 -16.88 -6.68
N ALA A 110 3.06 -17.83 -5.95
CA ALA A 110 3.44 -19.24 -6.06
C ALA A 110 3.19 -19.75 -7.48
N LYS A 111 2.05 -19.41 -8.10
CA LYS A 111 1.77 -19.81 -9.47
C LYS A 111 2.71 -19.16 -10.48
N GLU A 112 2.94 -17.85 -10.39
CA GLU A 112 3.88 -17.14 -11.28
C GLU A 112 5.26 -17.80 -11.23
N LYS A 113 5.73 -18.15 -10.02
CA LYS A 113 7.01 -18.83 -9.80
C LYS A 113 7.02 -20.26 -10.35
N GLU A 114 5.98 -21.04 -10.08
CA GLU A 114 5.82 -22.42 -10.57
C GLU A 114 5.82 -22.49 -12.09
N LEU A 115 5.06 -21.60 -12.75
CA LEU A 115 4.98 -21.54 -14.21
C LEU A 115 6.34 -21.23 -14.85
N ASN A 116 7.18 -20.45 -14.16
CA ASN A 116 8.48 -19.96 -14.64
C ASN A 116 8.43 -19.42 -16.09
N ASN A 117 7.29 -18.83 -16.46
CA ASN A 117 7.02 -18.33 -17.80
C ASN A 117 6.20 -17.05 -17.69
N LYS A 118 6.90 -15.92 -17.68
CA LYS A 118 6.27 -14.60 -17.53
C LYS A 118 5.23 -14.33 -18.61
N LYS A 119 5.53 -14.67 -19.88
CA LYS A 119 4.59 -14.42 -20.98
C LYS A 119 3.28 -15.18 -20.77
N LEU A 120 3.37 -16.47 -20.40
CA LEU A 120 2.18 -17.28 -20.12
C LEU A 120 1.39 -16.75 -18.91
N TRP A 121 2.08 -16.28 -17.87
CA TRP A 121 1.45 -15.62 -16.73
C TRP A 121 0.68 -14.36 -17.15
N TRP A 122 1.32 -13.45 -17.88
CA TRP A 122 0.74 -12.16 -18.25
C TRP A 122 -0.39 -12.27 -19.28
N ASP A 123 -0.28 -13.21 -20.22
CA ASP A 123 -1.23 -13.32 -21.33
C ASP A 123 -2.43 -14.22 -21.01
N VAL A 124 -2.26 -15.20 -20.12
CA VAL A 124 -3.28 -16.25 -19.89
C VAL A 124 -3.53 -16.49 -18.41
N GLU A 125 -2.55 -17.02 -17.69
CA GLU A 125 -2.79 -17.60 -16.36
C GLU A 125 -3.18 -16.56 -15.31
N GLY A 126 -2.45 -15.44 -15.24
CA GLY A 126 -2.70 -14.36 -14.27
C GLY A 126 -3.95 -13.53 -14.55
N ARG A 127 -4.68 -13.83 -15.64
CA ARG A 127 -5.96 -13.21 -15.99
C ARG A 127 -7.17 -14.08 -15.62
N LYS A 128 -6.96 -15.29 -15.10
CA LYS A 128 -8.02 -16.21 -14.68
C LYS A 128 -8.73 -15.73 -13.41
N GLU A 129 -10.01 -16.04 -13.27
CA GLU A 129 -10.80 -15.64 -12.10
C GLU A 129 -10.31 -16.28 -10.79
N ASP A 130 -9.60 -17.41 -10.87
CA ASP A 130 -9.00 -18.12 -9.73
C ASP A 130 -8.07 -17.22 -8.90
N TYR A 131 -7.50 -16.20 -9.53
CA TYR A 131 -6.60 -15.25 -8.87
C TYR A 131 -7.29 -13.97 -8.43
N ILE A 132 -8.61 -13.80 -8.57
CA ILE A 132 -9.31 -12.58 -8.11
C ILE A 132 -8.97 -12.31 -6.64
N ASP A 133 -8.37 -11.15 -6.39
CA ASP A 133 -7.91 -10.70 -5.08
C ASP A 133 -7.12 -11.80 -4.33
N ALA A 134 -6.20 -12.49 -5.03
CA ALA A 134 -5.57 -13.70 -4.52
C ALA A 134 -5.07 -13.56 -3.07
N ASP A 135 -5.48 -14.51 -2.23
CA ASP A 135 -5.14 -14.53 -0.81
C ASP A 135 -3.75 -15.17 -0.57
N LEU A 136 -3.30 -15.16 0.68
CA LEU A 136 -2.09 -15.86 1.11
C LEU A 136 -2.24 -17.37 0.93
N ASN A 137 -1.16 -18.02 0.50
CA ASN A 137 -1.04 -19.47 0.52
C ASN A 137 -0.47 -19.93 1.88
N PRO A 138 -0.36 -21.25 2.16
CA PRO A 138 0.18 -21.73 3.43
C PRO A 138 1.61 -21.25 3.76
N ALA A 139 2.46 -20.99 2.76
CA ALA A 139 3.78 -20.41 2.98
C ALA A 139 3.70 -18.94 3.40
N GLY A 140 2.81 -18.17 2.79
CA GLY A 140 2.53 -16.78 3.17
C GLY A 140 1.94 -16.63 4.57
N ILE A 141 1.13 -17.61 5.01
CA ILE A 141 0.68 -17.68 6.41
C ILE A 141 1.88 -17.81 7.35
N ARG A 142 2.77 -18.78 7.11
CA ARG A 142 3.97 -18.98 7.94
C ARG A 142 4.89 -17.75 7.95
N GLN A 143 5.13 -17.14 6.80
CA GLN A 143 5.89 -15.88 6.70
C GLN A 143 5.27 -14.74 7.52
N SER A 144 3.94 -14.69 7.60
CA SER A 144 3.25 -13.69 8.40
C SER A 144 3.32 -14.03 9.91
N GLU A 145 3.42 -15.30 10.29
CA GLU A 145 3.65 -15.73 11.68
C GLU A 145 5.10 -15.47 12.12
N GLU A 146 6.08 -15.67 11.24
CA GLU A 146 7.48 -15.27 11.45
C GLU A 146 7.61 -13.75 11.62
N LEU A 147 6.87 -12.97 10.82
CA LEU A 147 6.73 -11.52 11.04
C LEU A 147 6.16 -11.22 12.43
N SER A 148 5.17 -11.97 12.91
CA SER A 148 4.60 -11.79 14.25
C SER A 148 5.65 -12.02 15.35
N GLY A 149 6.49 -13.04 15.21
CA GLY A 149 7.63 -13.27 16.11
C GLY A 149 8.58 -12.08 16.16
N ARG A 150 9.00 -11.57 15.00
CA ARG A 150 9.88 -10.38 14.89
C ARG A 150 9.25 -9.13 15.49
N LEU A 151 7.94 -8.92 15.26
CA LEU A 151 7.18 -7.81 15.85
C LEU A 151 7.05 -7.93 17.37
N GLY A 152 7.03 -9.15 17.92
CA GLY A 152 7.11 -9.40 19.36
C GLY A 152 8.44 -8.92 19.94
N THR A 153 9.56 -9.34 19.35
CA THR A 153 10.90 -8.87 19.76
C THR A 153 11.06 -7.36 19.57
N ALA A 154 10.58 -6.80 18.45
CA ALA A 154 10.65 -5.37 18.21
C ALA A 154 9.88 -4.55 19.26
N ALA A 155 8.75 -5.07 19.74
CA ALA A 155 7.98 -4.45 20.82
C ALA A 155 8.73 -4.48 22.17
N GLU A 156 9.44 -5.57 22.48
CA GLU A 156 10.34 -5.63 23.64
C GLU A 156 11.50 -4.61 23.53
N LEU A 157 11.98 -4.36 22.30
CA LEU A 157 12.97 -3.33 21.99
C LEU A 157 12.38 -1.91 21.94
N GLY A 158 11.07 -1.78 22.10
CA GLY A 158 10.37 -0.50 22.23
C GLY A 158 9.90 0.13 20.92
N ILE A 159 9.82 -0.60 19.80
CA ILE A 159 9.26 -0.05 18.55
C ILE A 159 7.88 0.60 18.79
N ARG A 160 7.59 1.68 18.07
CA ARG A 160 6.29 2.37 18.15
C ARG A 160 5.47 2.22 16.88
N PHE A 161 4.16 2.04 17.07
CA PHE A 161 3.16 2.20 16.03
C PHE A 161 1.97 2.96 16.62
N ASP A 162 1.45 3.90 15.84
CA ASP A 162 0.27 4.69 16.19
C ASP A 162 -0.95 4.23 15.38
N HIS A 163 -0.74 3.76 14.14
CA HIS A 163 -1.82 3.30 13.26
C HIS A 163 -1.32 2.32 12.18
N ILE A 164 -2.25 1.51 11.67
CA ILE A 164 -2.02 0.60 10.54
C ILE A 164 -2.92 0.99 9.37
N ILE A 165 -2.29 1.22 8.22
CA ILE A 165 -2.94 1.39 6.93
C ILE A 165 -2.70 0.14 6.11
N THR A 166 -3.74 -0.34 5.42
CA THR A 166 -3.63 -1.49 4.54
C THR A 166 -4.05 -1.13 3.12
N SER A 167 -3.38 -1.72 2.13
CA SER A 167 -4.02 -1.96 0.85
C SER A 167 -5.25 -2.84 1.09
N PRO A 168 -6.39 -2.57 0.44
CA PRO A 168 -7.59 -3.38 0.60
C PRO A 168 -7.53 -4.78 -0.04
N LEU A 169 -6.48 -5.10 -0.82
CA LEU A 169 -6.27 -6.45 -1.36
C LEU A 169 -5.98 -7.46 -0.25
N ARG A 170 -6.66 -8.62 -0.27
CA ARG A 170 -6.70 -9.62 0.82
C ARG A 170 -5.32 -10.02 1.31
N ARG A 171 -4.37 -10.28 0.40
CA ARG A 171 -3.00 -10.66 0.75
C ARG A 171 -2.29 -9.67 1.67
N ALA A 172 -2.47 -8.36 1.44
CA ALA A 172 -1.85 -7.33 2.27
C ALA A 172 -2.56 -7.27 3.63
N VAL A 173 -3.90 -7.21 3.62
CA VAL A 173 -4.70 -7.19 4.85
C VAL A 173 -4.39 -8.41 5.72
N ARG A 174 -4.38 -9.62 5.16
CA ARG A 174 -4.11 -10.86 5.90
C ARG A 174 -2.69 -10.91 6.45
N THR A 175 -1.68 -10.44 5.71
CA THR A 175 -0.30 -10.36 6.24
C THR A 175 -0.23 -9.45 7.46
N ALA A 176 -0.84 -8.27 7.42
CA ALA A 176 -0.91 -7.40 8.58
C ALA A 176 -1.71 -8.03 9.73
N GLY A 177 -2.86 -8.65 9.43
CA GLY A 177 -3.71 -9.28 10.43
C GLY A 177 -3.00 -10.39 11.21
N ILE A 178 -2.23 -11.24 10.52
CA ILE A 178 -1.46 -12.31 11.16
C ILE A 178 -0.22 -11.75 11.87
N GLY A 179 0.53 -10.85 11.22
CA GLY A 179 1.75 -10.26 11.78
C GLY A 179 1.51 -9.49 13.07
N PHE A 180 0.53 -8.59 13.06
CA PHE A 180 0.17 -7.77 14.23
C PHE A 180 -0.85 -8.45 15.15
N ASN A 181 -1.21 -9.70 14.87
CA ASN A 181 -2.10 -10.51 15.69
C ASN A 181 -3.50 -9.87 15.91
N LEU A 182 -4.08 -9.31 14.83
CA LEU A 182 -5.32 -8.52 14.82
C LEU A 182 -6.59 -9.32 14.48
N THR A 183 -6.47 -10.63 14.26
CA THR A 183 -7.61 -11.53 14.02
C THR A 183 -8.31 -11.88 15.33
N GLU A 184 -9.65 -11.90 15.35
CA GLU A 184 -10.47 -12.09 16.56
C GLU A 184 -10.02 -13.27 17.43
N ASP A 185 -9.65 -14.40 16.82
CA ASP A 185 -9.21 -15.61 17.53
C ASP A 185 -7.88 -15.48 18.28
N ARG A 186 -7.06 -14.47 17.95
CA ARG A 186 -5.69 -14.33 18.49
C ARG A 186 -5.48 -13.10 19.37
N VAL A 187 -6.50 -12.26 19.55
CA VAL A 187 -6.45 -11.05 20.40
C VAL A 187 -6.10 -11.38 21.86
N SER A 188 -6.40 -12.59 22.32
CA SER A 188 -6.12 -13.08 23.68
C SER A 188 -4.63 -13.19 24.03
N ASN A 189 -3.75 -13.39 23.05
CA ASN A 189 -2.29 -13.56 23.23
C ASN A 189 -1.48 -12.34 22.80
N MET A 190 -2.14 -11.20 22.62
CA MET A 190 -1.50 -9.98 22.17
C MET A 190 -0.56 -9.43 23.26
N LEU A 191 0.65 -9.02 22.87
CA LEU A 191 1.46 -8.16 23.74
C LEU A 191 0.60 -6.96 24.14
N ALA A 192 0.51 -6.64 25.43
CA ALA A 192 -0.33 -5.53 25.94
C ALA A 192 -0.12 -4.21 25.18
N TYR A 193 1.06 -4.04 24.58
CA TYR A 193 1.43 -2.97 23.68
C TYR A 193 0.51 -2.79 22.46
N TYR A 194 0.19 -3.86 21.72
CA TYR A 194 -0.68 -3.77 20.54
C TYR A 194 -2.16 -3.59 20.91
N LYS A 195 -2.54 -3.81 22.17
CA LYS A 195 -3.92 -3.68 22.63
C LYS A 195 -4.44 -2.24 22.47
N ALA A 196 -3.58 -1.24 22.62
CA ALA A 196 -3.92 0.16 22.36
C ALA A 196 -4.16 0.43 20.86
N LEU A 197 -3.37 -0.18 19.97
CA LEU A 197 -3.58 -0.13 18.52
C LEU A 197 -4.90 -0.79 18.12
N THR A 198 -5.30 -1.87 18.81
CA THR A 198 -6.54 -2.60 18.50
C THR A 198 -7.82 -1.93 18.97
N GLN A 199 -7.73 -0.85 19.76
CA GLN A 199 -8.91 -0.04 20.06
C GLN A 199 -9.40 0.75 18.84
N LYS A 200 -8.54 0.93 17.83
CA LYS A 200 -8.87 1.57 16.57
C LYS A 200 -8.75 0.54 15.44
N LYS A 201 -9.75 0.48 14.56
CA LYS A 201 -9.65 -0.34 13.35
C LYS A 201 -8.50 0.18 12.48
N ALA A 202 -7.75 -0.72 11.87
CA ALA A 202 -6.84 -0.34 10.79
C ALA A 202 -7.64 0.27 9.63
N THR A 203 -7.04 1.11 8.80
CA THR A 203 -7.76 1.76 7.70
C THR A 203 -7.35 1.17 6.35
N ALA A 204 -8.33 0.68 5.58
CA ALA A 204 -8.09 0.28 4.20
C ALA A 204 -8.04 1.52 3.29
N ILE A 205 -7.04 1.59 2.41
CA ILE A 205 -6.84 2.73 1.50
C ILE A 205 -6.50 2.26 0.09
N GLU A 206 -7.35 2.62 -0.88
CA GLU A 206 -7.18 2.31 -2.31
C GLU A 206 -5.82 2.81 -2.86
N LEU A 207 -5.34 3.96 -2.35
CA LEU A 207 -4.07 4.55 -2.77
C LEU A 207 -2.86 3.67 -2.46
N ALA A 208 -2.97 2.71 -1.52
CA ALA A 208 -1.89 1.80 -1.12
C ALA A 208 -1.81 0.50 -1.93
N ARG A 209 -2.64 0.32 -2.98
CA ARG A 209 -2.68 -0.91 -3.79
C ARG A 209 -1.44 -1.14 -4.64
N GLU A 210 -1.21 -2.39 -5.04
CA GLU A 210 -0.30 -2.75 -6.13
C GLU A 210 -0.67 -2.01 -7.42
N THR A 211 0.17 -2.11 -8.43
CA THR A 211 -0.18 -1.80 -9.82
C THR A 211 -1.58 -2.35 -10.13
N THR A 212 -2.46 -1.52 -10.69
CA THR A 212 -3.86 -1.93 -10.93
C THR A 212 -4.07 -2.37 -12.38
N GLY A 213 -5.04 -3.27 -12.60
CA GLY A 213 -5.53 -3.65 -13.92
C GLY A 213 -4.84 -4.86 -14.58
N GLN A 214 -5.45 -5.39 -15.64
CA GLN A 214 -5.11 -6.62 -16.39
C GLN A 214 -5.07 -7.92 -15.57
N LEU A 215 -4.20 -8.02 -14.57
CA LEU A 215 -4.08 -9.23 -13.74
C LEU A 215 -5.20 -9.26 -12.69
N THR A 216 -5.90 -10.38 -12.60
CA THR A 216 -7.04 -10.55 -11.68
C THR A 216 -6.61 -10.59 -10.22
N CYS A 217 -5.35 -10.95 -9.92
CA CYS A 217 -4.79 -10.78 -8.57
C CYS A 217 -4.85 -9.35 -8.06
N ASP A 218 -4.90 -8.37 -8.95
CA ASP A 218 -5.02 -6.96 -8.59
C ASP A 218 -6.46 -6.46 -8.64
N LYS A 219 -7.46 -7.34 -8.84
CA LYS A 219 -8.90 -7.03 -8.79
C LYS A 219 -9.42 -7.32 -7.38
N ARG A 220 -9.77 -6.28 -6.64
CA ARG A 220 -10.23 -6.33 -5.26
C ARG A 220 -11.64 -6.94 -5.17
N LEU A 221 -11.92 -7.70 -4.12
CA LEU A 221 -13.28 -8.11 -3.78
C LEU A 221 -14.14 -6.93 -3.31
N PRO A 222 -15.48 -7.06 -3.35
CA PRO A 222 -16.35 -6.00 -2.84
C PRO A 222 -16.08 -5.64 -1.38
N SER A 223 -16.22 -4.36 -1.01
CA SER A 223 -15.87 -3.90 0.34
C SER A 223 -16.75 -4.54 1.41
N SER A 224 -18.02 -4.82 1.11
CA SER A 224 -18.92 -5.62 1.97
C SER A 224 -18.45 -7.06 2.23
N LYS A 225 -17.69 -7.67 1.30
CA LYS A 225 -17.08 -8.99 1.52
C LYS A 225 -15.82 -8.87 2.36
N LEU A 226 -14.98 -7.88 2.06
CA LEU A 226 -13.73 -7.65 2.78
C LEU A 226 -13.97 -7.28 4.25
N SER A 227 -14.99 -6.48 4.55
CA SER A 227 -15.36 -6.12 5.93
C SER A 227 -15.84 -7.31 6.76
N LYS A 228 -16.44 -8.32 6.11
CA LYS A 228 -16.80 -9.60 6.76
C LYS A 228 -15.58 -10.49 6.99
N ILE A 229 -14.65 -10.52 6.05
CA ILE A 229 -13.42 -11.34 6.18
C ILE A 229 -12.46 -10.72 7.21
N PHE A 230 -12.41 -9.39 7.28
CA PHE A 230 -11.47 -8.63 8.11
C PHE A 230 -12.21 -7.54 8.91
N PRO A 231 -12.97 -7.90 9.96
CA PRO A 231 -13.78 -6.95 10.73
C PRO A 231 -12.95 -5.91 11.52
N TRP A 232 -11.66 -6.20 11.74
CA TRP A 232 -10.68 -5.31 12.37
C TRP A 232 -10.19 -4.17 11.46
N VAL A 233 -10.61 -4.14 10.19
CA VAL A 233 -10.29 -3.09 9.23
C VAL A 233 -11.54 -2.25 8.95
N ASP A 234 -11.36 -0.94 8.91
CA ASP A 234 -12.33 0.02 8.42
C ASP A 234 -12.25 0.15 6.90
N TYR A 235 -13.37 -0.11 6.24
CA TYR A 235 -13.58 0.01 4.80
C TYR A 235 -14.58 1.12 4.44
N SER A 236 -14.92 2.00 5.39
CA SER A 236 -15.89 3.09 5.20
C SER A 236 -15.59 3.97 3.99
N ASP A 237 -14.30 4.22 3.73
CA ASP A 237 -13.79 5.01 2.62
C ASP A 237 -13.50 4.15 1.35
N ILE A 238 -13.96 2.90 1.27
CA ILE A 238 -13.72 2.00 0.13
C ILE A 238 -15.03 1.74 -0.64
N GLU A 239 -14.99 1.99 -1.94
CA GLU A 239 -16.14 1.72 -2.84
C GLU A 239 -16.57 0.24 -2.80
N GLU A 240 -17.88 -0.02 -2.90
CA GLU A 240 -18.39 -1.39 -2.87
C GLU A 240 -17.79 -2.23 -3.99
N ASN A 241 -17.74 -1.73 -5.22
CA ASN A 241 -17.14 -2.43 -6.35
C ASN A 241 -15.75 -1.86 -6.68
N ASP A 242 -14.88 -2.67 -7.27
CA ASP A 242 -13.54 -2.24 -7.67
C ASP A 242 -13.57 -1.46 -9.00
N SER A 243 -13.65 -0.14 -8.92
CA SER A 243 -13.62 0.77 -10.07
C SER A 243 -12.21 1.05 -10.60
N MET A 244 -11.17 0.80 -9.79
CA MET A 244 -9.76 1.06 -10.15
C MET A 244 -9.16 -0.03 -11.03
N TRP A 245 -9.68 -1.26 -10.98
CA TRP A 245 -9.22 -2.35 -11.82
C TRP A 245 -9.91 -2.35 -13.18
N LYS A 246 -9.11 -2.43 -14.25
CA LYS A 246 -9.58 -2.49 -15.64
C LYS A 246 -8.97 -3.70 -16.33
N ALA A 247 -9.77 -4.44 -17.09
CA ALA A 247 -9.29 -5.67 -17.75
C ALA A 247 -8.33 -5.39 -18.92
N ASP A 248 -8.50 -4.23 -19.57
CA ASP A 248 -7.83 -3.78 -20.79
C ASP A 248 -6.73 -2.76 -20.54
N TYR A 249 -6.60 -2.26 -19.31
CA TYR A 249 -5.64 -1.22 -18.95
C TYR A 249 -4.78 -1.64 -17.76
N ARG A 250 -3.48 -1.39 -17.83
CA ARG A 250 -2.54 -1.55 -16.71
C ARG A 250 -2.02 -0.18 -16.31
N GLU A 251 -2.11 0.13 -15.03
CA GLU A 251 -1.53 1.34 -14.47
C GLU A 251 -0.04 1.46 -14.83
N THR A 252 0.34 2.61 -15.36
CA THR A 252 1.70 2.93 -15.76
C THR A 252 2.57 3.31 -14.55
N VAL A 253 3.90 3.29 -14.72
CA VAL A 253 4.82 3.72 -13.66
C VAL A 253 4.57 5.18 -13.23
N PRO A 254 4.41 6.16 -14.15
CA PRO A 254 4.10 7.55 -13.77
C PRO A 254 2.78 7.70 -13.02
N GLU A 255 1.72 7.01 -13.44
CA GLU A 255 0.42 7.08 -12.73
C GLU A 255 0.51 6.53 -11.32
N LYS A 256 1.23 5.43 -11.13
CA LYS A 256 1.45 4.87 -9.79
C LYS A 256 2.25 5.82 -8.90
N ARG A 257 3.28 6.48 -9.45
CA ARG A 257 4.02 7.52 -8.72
C ARG A 257 3.09 8.68 -8.31
N ALA A 258 2.27 9.16 -9.24
CA ALA A 258 1.28 10.19 -8.95
C ALA A 258 0.26 9.74 -7.88
N ARG A 259 -0.15 8.46 -7.90
CA ARG A 259 -1.03 7.89 -6.86
C ARG A 259 -0.34 7.81 -5.50
N VAL A 260 0.95 7.49 -5.46
CA VAL A 260 1.74 7.53 -4.23
C VAL A 260 1.91 8.96 -3.70
N LYS A 261 2.15 9.94 -4.57
CA LYS A 261 2.18 11.34 -4.16
C LYS A 261 0.86 11.75 -3.50
N LYS A 262 -0.27 11.40 -4.13
CA LYS A 262 -1.61 11.61 -3.55
C LYS A 262 -1.81 10.89 -2.22
N PHE A 263 -1.22 9.71 -2.04
CA PHE A 263 -1.23 9.02 -0.75
C PHE A 263 -0.52 9.83 0.34
N LEU A 264 0.66 10.39 0.04
CA LEU A 264 1.39 11.23 1.00
C LEU A 264 0.62 12.53 1.31
N GLU A 265 0.08 13.21 0.29
CA GLU A 265 -0.76 14.40 0.48
C GLU A 265 -1.98 14.09 1.36
N TRP A 266 -2.66 12.97 1.09
CA TRP A 266 -3.78 12.50 1.91
C TRP A 266 -3.36 12.15 3.33
N LEU A 267 -2.22 11.48 3.51
CA LEU A 267 -1.76 11.03 4.83
C LEU A 267 -1.50 12.18 5.79
N TRP A 268 -0.88 13.27 5.30
CA TRP A 268 -0.66 14.48 6.11
C TRP A 268 -1.91 15.34 6.22
N GLY A 269 -2.75 15.41 5.17
CA GLY A 269 -3.97 16.22 5.16
C GLY A 269 -5.17 15.62 5.92
N ASN A 270 -5.10 14.35 6.29
CA ASN A 270 -6.19 13.66 6.99
C ASN A 270 -6.25 14.08 8.47
N GLU A 271 -7.39 14.56 8.95
CA GLU A 271 -7.53 15.05 10.32
C GLU A 271 -7.30 13.96 11.39
N HIS A 272 -7.62 12.70 11.08
CA HIS A 272 -7.50 11.59 12.03
C HIS A 272 -6.15 10.90 11.97
N LEU A 273 -5.50 10.85 10.79
CA LEU A 273 -4.23 10.17 10.58
C LEU A 273 -3.02 11.12 10.52
N GLY A 274 -3.27 12.40 10.24
CA GLY A 274 -2.26 13.45 10.19
C GLY A 274 -1.57 13.68 11.54
N ILE A 275 -2.24 13.31 12.64
CA ILE A 275 -1.69 13.39 14.01
C ILE A 275 -0.73 12.23 14.35
N HIS A 276 -0.76 11.13 13.59
CA HIS A 276 0.05 9.94 13.87
C HIS A 276 1.46 10.09 13.32
N ASP A 277 2.48 9.72 14.11
CA ASP A 277 3.87 9.83 13.71
C ASP A 277 4.42 8.49 13.20
N TYR A 278 4.01 7.38 13.81
CA TYR A 278 4.52 6.03 13.51
C TYR A 278 3.46 5.19 12.81
N ILE A 279 3.58 5.02 11.49
CA ILE A 279 2.50 4.46 10.67
C ILE A 279 2.99 3.23 9.92
N VAL A 280 2.27 2.12 10.08
CA VAL A 280 2.51 0.92 9.27
C VAL A 280 1.69 1.00 7.99
N ILE A 281 2.30 0.64 6.85
CA ILE A 281 1.63 0.54 5.56
C ILE A 281 1.82 -0.88 5.03
N SER A 282 0.77 -1.70 5.12
CA SER A 282 0.76 -3.04 4.53
C SER A 282 0.36 -2.98 3.07
N THR A 283 1.30 -3.28 2.18
CA THR A 283 1.23 -2.99 0.76
C THR A 283 2.04 -4.01 -0.08
N HIS A 284 2.51 -3.62 -1.25
CA HIS A 284 3.02 -4.49 -2.30
C HIS A 284 4.34 -3.96 -2.87
N SER A 285 5.09 -4.85 -3.51
CA SER A 285 6.41 -4.51 -4.03
C SER A 285 6.39 -3.36 -5.03
N GLY A 286 5.42 -3.31 -5.95
CA GLY A 286 5.37 -2.25 -6.95
C GLY A 286 4.94 -0.90 -6.38
N TRP A 287 4.18 -0.88 -5.28
CA TRP A 287 3.87 0.34 -4.54
C TRP A 287 5.07 0.84 -3.75
N ILE A 288 5.79 -0.06 -3.05
CA ILE A 288 7.04 0.26 -2.33
C ILE A 288 8.05 0.90 -3.29
N ASN A 289 8.25 0.31 -4.47
CA ASN A 289 9.15 0.92 -5.47
C ASN A 289 8.68 2.32 -5.94
N ALA A 290 7.37 2.55 -6.01
CA ALA A 290 6.86 3.86 -6.42
C ALA A 290 7.08 4.92 -5.33
N ILE A 291 6.89 4.60 -4.04
CA ILE A 291 7.20 5.54 -2.96
C ILE A 291 8.69 5.78 -2.79
N LEU A 292 9.53 4.76 -2.93
CA LEU A 292 10.98 4.96 -2.89
C LEU A 292 11.45 5.87 -4.03
N ARG A 293 10.91 5.73 -5.24
CA ARG A 293 11.22 6.67 -6.35
C ARG A 293 10.65 8.06 -6.14
N GLU A 294 9.44 8.17 -5.60
CA GLU A 294 8.82 9.46 -5.34
C GLU A 294 9.58 10.27 -4.28
N LEU A 295 10.20 9.59 -3.32
CA LEU A 295 11.04 10.19 -2.29
C LEU A 295 12.52 10.31 -2.69
N ASN A 296 12.87 9.99 -3.95
CA ASN A 296 14.26 9.94 -4.45
C ASN A 296 15.20 9.01 -3.64
N VAL A 297 14.64 7.97 -3.01
CA VAL A 297 15.42 6.93 -2.32
C VAL A 297 16.07 5.98 -3.30
N ILE A 298 15.44 5.66 -4.43
CA ILE A 298 16.04 4.87 -5.51
C ILE A 298 15.87 5.59 -6.84
N ASP A 299 16.82 5.39 -7.75
CA ASP A 299 16.73 5.94 -9.10
C ASP A 299 15.62 5.26 -9.96
N GLY A 300 15.31 5.88 -11.09
CA GLY A 300 14.23 5.43 -11.97
C GLY A 300 14.42 4.04 -12.59
N SER A 301 15.66 3.58 -12.76
CA SER A 301 16.02 2.30 -13.35
C SER A 301 16.16 1.18 -12.30
N SER A 302 16.58 1.55 -11.10
CA SER A 302 16.75 0.66 -9.95
C SER A 302 15.40 0.09 -9.48
N LYS A 303 15.39 -1.21 -9.13
CA LYS A 303 14.22 -1.89 -8.60
C LYS A 303 14.63 -2.80 -7.46
N TRP A 304 14.15 -2.50 -6.27
CA TRP A 304 14.31 -3.36 -5.11
C TRP A 304 13.04 -4.18 -4.89
N LYS A 305 13.17 -5.49 -4.70
CA LYS A 305 12.03 -6.37 -4.38
C LYS A 305 12.17 -6.84 -2.94
N PRO A 306 11.51 -6.19 -1.97
CA PRO A 306 11.49 -6.70 -0.59
C PRO A 306 11.02 -8.15 -0.60
N ALA A 307 11.55 -9.00 0.28
CA ALA A 307 11.07 -10.37 0.50
C ALA A 307 9.61 -10.39 0.96
N ASN A 308 8.98 -11.56 0.87
CA ASN A 308 7.60 -11.73 1.32
C ASN A 308 7.52 -11.47 2.84
N ALA A 309 6.51 -10.73 3.31
CA ALA A 309 6.39 -10.31 4.72
C ALA A 309 7.59 -9.51 5.27
N GLN A 310 8.38 -8.88 4.39
CA GLN A 310 9.45 -7.97 4.80
C GLN A 310 8.89 -6.59 5.14
N MET A 311 9.35 -6.03 6.26
CA MET A 311 9.07 -4.67 6.67
C MET A 311 10.35 -3.84 6.70
N MET A 312 10.26 -2.58 6.27
CA MET A 312 11.34 -1.59 6.40
C MET A 312 10.81 -0.29 6.99
N GLY A 313 11.61 0.42 7.78
CA GLY A 313 11.29 1.78 8.20
C GLY A 313 11.83 2.85 7.24
N LEU A 314 11.16 3.99 7.20
CA LEU A 314 11.60 5.23 6.56
C LEU A 314 11.20 6.41 7.44
N VAL A 315 12.04 7.43 7.52
CA VAL A 315 11.63 8.74 8.05
C VAL A 315 11.37 9.66 6.88
N ILE A 316 10.18 10.24 6.82
CA ILE A 316 9.75 11.15 5.76
C ILE A 316 9.49 12.53 6.36
N ARG A 317 9.97 13.57 5.68
CA ARG A 317 9.68 14.97 5.97
C ARG A 317 8.77 15.55 4.90
N MET A 318 7.81 16.37 5.32
CA MET A 318 7.02 17.23 4.45
C MET A 318 7.56 18.66 4.54
N ASP A 319 7.84 19.24 3.38
CA ASP A 319 8.29 20.61 3.22
C ASP A 319 7.30 21.39 2.33
N PRO A 320 7.13 22.71 2.51
CA PRO A 320 6.47 23.55 1.51
C PRO A 320 7.20 23.40 0.17
N GLN A 321 6.44 23.29 -0.92
CA GLN A 321 7.02 23.21 -2.26
C GLN A 321 7.68 24.55 -2.61
N ASP A 322 8.97 24.53 -2.90
CA ASP A 322 9.72 25.70 -3.36
C ASP A 322 9.63 25.79 -4.89
N ASP A 323 8.70 26.63 -5.38
CA ASP A 323 8.45 26.84 -6.81
C ASP A 323 9.65 27.48 -7.56
N SER A 324 10.74 27.83 -6.85
CA SER A 324 11.93 28.43 -7.47
C SER A 324 12.75 27.45 -8.33
N ASN A 325 12.65 26.14 -8.09
CA ASN A 325 13.45 25.12 -8.83
C ASN A 325 12.80 24.64 -10.14
N ASP A 326 11.47 24.70 -10.29
CA ASP A 326 10.78 24.33 -11.54
C ASP A 326 11.13 25.30 -12.70
N SER A 327 11.55 26.52 -12.38
CA SER A 327 11.99 27.52 -13.36
C SER A 327 13.34 27.19 -14.03
N LYS A 328 14.14 26.28 -13.45
CA LYS A 328 15.42 25.82 -14.05
C LYS A 328 15.22 24.57 -14.90
N GLN A 329 14.41 23.61 -14.46
CA GLN A 329 14.17 22.38 -15.23
C GLN A 329 13.43 22.62 -16.56
N ASN A 330 12.56 23.63 -16.62
CA ASN A 330 11.91 24.01 -17.89
C ASN A 330 12.82 24.82 -18.84
N ARG A 331 13.92 25.43 -18.36
CA ARG A 331 14.87 26.12 -19.24
C ARG A 331 15.85 25.18 -19.94
N ASP A 332 16.15 24.04 -19.32
CA ASP A 332 17.08 23.05 -19.88
C ASP A 332 16.39 22.04 -20.83
N GLN A 333 15.07 22.13 -21.02
CA GLN A 333 14.31 21.35 -22.01
C GLN A 333 13.93 22.15 -23.26
N GLU A 334 14.15 23.48 -23.27
CA GLU A 334 13.87 24.37 -24.41
C GLU A 334 15.14 24.91 -25.11
N LEU A 335 16.32 24.41 -24.74
CA LEU A 335 17.60 24.65 -25.43
C LEU A 335 18.17 23.33 -25.95
#